data_AF-A0AAN8EC86-F1
#
_entry.id   AF-A0AAN8EC86-F1
#
_cell.length_a   1.000
_cell.length_b   1.000
_cell.length_c   1.000
_cell.angle_alpha   90.00
_cell.angle_beta   90.00
_cell.angle_gamma   90.00
#
_symmetry.space_group_name_H-M   'P 1'
#
loop_
_entity.id
_entity.type
_entity.pdbx_description
1 polymer ?
#
loop_
_entity_poly.entity_id
_entity_poly.type
_entity_poly.pdbx_seq_one_letter_code
_entity_poly.pdbx_strand_id
1 'polypeptide(L)' 'MPVCCVVYGCSNRSGREKNKRFYRVPKVVVHKAEQFKKLTEERRKKWLSNLHLRSGGAESSNARVCSDHFIRGIS' A
#
# COMPACT_ATOMS: atom_id res chain seq x y z
N MET A 1 -5.00 1.99 17.51
CA MET A 1 -4.50 3.19 16.83
C MET A 1 -5.08 3.25 15.41
N PRO A 2 -5.71 4.36 14.99
CA PRO A 2 -6.26 4.49 13.64
C PRO A 2 -5.15 4.49 12.59
N VAL A 3 -5.45 3.93 11.43
CA VAL A 3 -4.54 3.85 10.28
C VAL A 3 -4.80 5.05 9.37
N CYS A 4 -3.76 5.80 9.03
CA CYS A 4 -3.83 6.88 8.04
C CYS A 4 -3.33 6.39 6.68
N CYS A 5 -3.96 6.85 5.60
CA CYS A 5 -3.44 6.61 4.26
C CYS A 5 -2.11 7.33 4.04
N VAL A 6 -1.12 6.62 3.50
CA VAL A 6 0.25 7.13 3.29
C VAL A 6 0.44 7.86 1.96
N VAL A 7 -0.56 7.90 1.09
CA VAL A 7 -0.51 8.66 -0.16
C VAL A 7 -0.53 10.15 0.16
N TYR A 8 0.34 10.92 -0.50
CA TYR A 8 0.41 12.37 -0.37
C TYR A 8 -0.93 13.01 -0.75
N GLY A 9 -1.36 14.00 0.03
CA GLY A 9 -2.67 14.65 -0.15
C GLY A 9 -3.89 13.83 0.31
N CYS A 10 -3.76 12.52 0.55
CA CYS A 10 -4.86 11.71 1.07
C CYS A 10 -5.05 11.92 2.59
N SER A 11 -6.30 12.11 3.00
CA SER A 11 -6.69 12.35 4.41
C SER A 11 -7.55 11.25 5.02
N ASN A 12 -7.77 10.14 4.28
CA ASN A 12 -8.54 8.99 4.73
C ASN A 12 -7.88 8.28 5.92
N ARG A 13 -8.68 7.94 6.93
CA ARG A 13 -8.25 7.31 8.19
C ARG A 13 -9.25 6.25 8.62
N SER A 14 -8.79 5.07 9.04
CA SER A 14 -9.68 3.96 9.43
C SER A 14 -10.58 4.25 10.64
N GLY A 15 -10.23 5.28 11.42
CA GLY A 15 -11.07 5.78 12.51
C GLY A 15 -12.35 6.47 12.03
N ARG A 16 -12.28 7.20 10.90
CA ARG A 16 -13.35 8.06 10.37
C ARG A 16 -14.05 7.38 9.18
N GLU A 17 -13.30 6.93 8.18
CA GLU A 17 -13.83 6.25 6.99
C GLU A 17 -13.96 4.73 7.22
N LYS A 18 -15.04 4.33 7.89
CA LYS A 18 -15.29 2.91 8.27
C LYS A 18 -15.54 1.97 7.08
N ASN A 19 -16.01 2.51 5.96
CA ASN A 19 -16.31 1.74 4.74
C ASN A 19 -15.08 1.53 3.83
N LYS A 20 -13.93 2.14 4.15
CA LYS A 20 -12.72 2.04 3.33
C LYS A 20 -11.80 0.93 3.86
N ARG A 21 -11.19 0.20 2.92
CA ARG A 21 -10.16 -0.80 3.25
C ARG A 21 -8.79 -0.14 3.19
N PHE A 22 -7.85 -0.62 4.01
CA PHE A 22 -6.49 -0.07 4.12
C PHE A 22 -5.46 -1.18 3.88
N TYR A 23 -4.89 -1.19 2.68
CA TYR A 23 -3.98 -2.22 2.19
C TYR A 23 -2.54 -1.87 2.55
N ARG A 24 -1.74 -2.88 2.93
CA ARG A 24 -0.34 -2.68 3.29
C ARG A 24 0.52 -2.49 2.04
N VAL A 25 1.45 -1.55 2.10
CA VAL A 25 2.48 -1.39 1.05
C VAL A 25 3.25 -2.72 0.93
N PRO A 26 3.34 -3.32 -0.28
CA PRO A 26 4.01 -4.61 -0.45
C PRO A 26 5.47 -4.57 0.01
N LYS A 27 5.90 -5.61 0.72
CA LYS A 27 7.31 -5.86 1.05
C LYS A 27 7.88 -6.88 0.06
N VAL A 28 9.16 -6.73 -0.24
CA VAL A 28 9.92 -7.76 -0.97
C VAL A 28 10.14 -8.94 -0.04
N VAL A 29 9.74 -10.13 -0.47
CA VAL A 29 9.90 -11.36 0.31
C VAL A 29 11.15 -12.08 -0.17
N VAL A 30 12.21 -12.01 0.63
CA VAL A 30 13.54 -12.57 0.28
C VAL A 30 13.78 -14.00 0.78
N HIS A 31 12.99 -14.47 1.74
CA HIS A 31 13.17 -15.78 2.40
C HIS A 31 12.33 -16.91 1.77
N LYS A 32 11.71 -16.66 0.62
CA LYS A 32 10.92 -17.65 -0.13
C LYS A 32 11.60 -17.97 -1.47
N ALA A 33 11.01 -18.87 -2.26
CA ALA A 33 11.48 -19.18 -3.60
C ALA A 33 11.60 -17.90 -4.48
N GLU A 34 12.55 -17.92 -5.41
CA GLU A 34 12.92 -16.78 -6.26
C GLU A 34 11.74 -16.17 -7.03
N GLN A 35 10.77 -17.01 -7.42
CA GLN A 35 9.55 -16.56 -8.09
C GLN A 35 8.72 -15.59 -7.21
N PHE A 36 8.64 -15.83 -5.90
CA PHE A 36 7.93 -14.94 -4.98
C PHE A 36 8.67 -13.61 -4.78
N LYS A 37 10.00 -13.66 -4.74
CA LYS A 37 10.83 -12.46 -4.66
C LYS A 37 10.56 -11.55 -5.86
N LYS A 38 10.69 -12.07 -7.08
CA LYS A 38 10.40 -11.32 -8.33
C LYS A 38 8.98 -10.75 -8.35
N LEU A 39 7.98 -11.57 -8.02
CA LEU A 39 6.58 -11.12 -7.98
C LEU A 39 6.36 -9.97 -6.98
N THR A 40 6.97 -10.06 -5.79
CA THR A 40 6.82 -9.03 -4.75
C THR A 40 7.60 -7.76 -5.06
N GLU A 41 8.76 -7.87 -5.71
CA GLU A 41 9.53 -6.74 -6.26
C GLU A 41 8.73 -5.99 -7.33
N GLU A 42 8.17 -6.70 -8.30
CA GLU A 42 7.35 -6.10 -9.35
C GLU A 42 6.12 -5.38 -8.80
N ARG A 43 5.41 -6.01 -7.84
CA ARG A 43 4.27 -5.39 -7.17
C ARG A 43 4.67 -4.14 -6.40
N ARG A 44 5.76 -4.21 -5.63
CA ARG A 44 6.27 -3.06 -4.88
C ARG A 44 6.67 -1.94 -5.83
N LYS A 45 7.40 -2.24 -6.92
CA LYS A 45 7.81 -1.28 -7.94
C LYS A 45 6.61 -0.57 -8.57
N LYS A 46 5.57 -1.31 -8.99
CA LYS A 46 4.33 -0.74 -9.54
C LYS A 46 3.59 0.16 -8.54
N TRP A 47 3.58 -0.21 -7.26
CA TRP A 47 2.99 0.63 -6.22
C TRP A 47 3.74 1.95 -6.07
N LEU A 48 5.07 1.90 -5.98
CA LEU A 48 5.89 3.11 -5.80
C LEU A 48 5.89 4.00 -7.05
N SER A 49 5.76 3.45 -8.25
CA SER A 49 5.67 4.24 -9.47
C SER A 49 4.31 4.93 -9.64
N ASN A 50 3.22 4.29 -9.20
CA ASN A 50 1.87 4.78 -9.43
C ASN A 50 1.31 5.60 -8.26
N LEU A 51 1.84 5.43 -7.05
CA LEU A 51 1.39 6.11 -5.85
C LEU A 51 2.45 7.08 -5.35
N HIS A 52 2.09 8.36 -5.26
CA HIS A 52 2.94 9.35 -4.61
C HIS A 52 2.84 9.18 -3.07
N LEU A 53 3.71 8.34 -2.50
CA LEU A 53 3.74 8.11 -1.05
C LEU A 53 4.44 9.26 -0.32
N ARG A 54 4.01 9.56 0.91
CA ARG A 54 4.74 10.48 1.80
C ARG A 54 6.14 9.93 2.11
N SER A 55 7.08 10.81 2.44
CA SER A 55 8.45 10.44 2.80
C SER A 55 8.48 9.37 3.90
N GLY A 56 9.32 8.35 3.71
CA GLY A 56 9.41 7.17 4.61
C GLY A 56 8.23 6.19 4.53
N GLY A 57 7.19 6.50 3.75
CA GLY A 57 5.99 5.68 3.63
C GLY A 57 6.25 4.30 2.99
N ALA A 58 7.18 4.21 2.05
CA ALA A 58 7.54 2.93 1.44
C ALA A 58 8.24 1.98 2.44
N GLU A 59 9.03 2.53 3.35
CA GLU A 59 9.90 1.80 4.27
C GLU A 59 9.20 1.43 5.58
N SER A 60 8.15 2.16 5.94
CA SER A 60 7.35 1.87 7.14
C SER A 60 6.55 0.56 7.00
N SER A 61 6.74 -0.34 7.95
CA SER A 61 5.99 -1.60 8.06
C SER A 61 4.48 -1.39 8.28
N ASN A 62 4.11 -0.20 8.78
CA ASN A 62 2.74 0.18 9.10
C ASN A 62 2.08 1.05 8.03
N ALA A 63 2.79 1.42 6.97
CA ALA A 63 2.23 2.22 5.90
C ALA A 63 1.09 1.47 5.18
N ARG A 64 -0.06 2.15 5.09
CA ARG A 64 -1.25 1.64 4.39
C ARG A 64 -1.76 2.63 3.36
N VAL A 65 -2.36 2.10 2.31
CA VAL A 65 -3.03 2.84 1.23
C VAL A 65 -4.52 2.49 1.27
N CYS A 66 -5.38 3.50 1.25
CA CYS A 66 -6.83 3.29 1.28
C CYS A 66 -7.35 2.77 -0.07
N SER A 67 -8.54 2.19 -0.06
CA SER A 67 -9.18 1.57 -1.23
C SER A 67 -9.43 2.52 -2.40
N ASP A 68 -9.50 3.82 -2.17
CA ASP A 68 -9.79 4.83 -3.21
C ASP A 68 -8.66 4.95 -4.25
N HIS A 69 -7.44 4.49 -3.93
CA HIS A 69 -6.30 4.52 -4.85
C HIS A 69 -6.19 3.27 -5.73
N PHE A 70 -7.18 2.39 -5.67
CA PHE A 70 -7.25 1.21 -6.51
C PHE A 70 -8.52 1.27 -7.34
N ILE A 71 -8.44 0.77 -8.57
CA ILE A 71 -9.64 0.50 -9.35
C ILE A 71 -10.44 -0.54 -8.57
N ARG A 72 -11.65 -0.19 -8.16
CA ARG A 72 -12.59 -1.15 -7.59
C ARG A 72 -12.87 -2.14 -8.70
N GLY A 73 -12.30 -3.34 -8.60
CA GLY A 73 -12.52 -4.37 -9.60
C GLY A 73 -14.02 -4.56 -9.81
N ILE A 74 -14.49 -4.34 -11.03
CA ILE A 74 -15.68 -5.01 -11.54
C ILE A 74 -15.15 -6.38 -11.96
N SER A 75 -15.48 -7.41 -11.19
CA SER A 75 -15.43 -8.80 -11.62
C SER A 75 -16.71 -9.46 -11.17
#